data_AF-A0A8H6HNY8-F1
#
_entry.id   AF-A0A8H6HNY8-F1
#
_cell.length_a   1.000
_cell.length_b   1.000
_cell.length_c   1.000
_cell.angle_alpha   90.00
_cell.angle_beta   90.00
_cell.angle_gamma   90.00
#
_symmetry.space_group_name_H-M   'P 1'
#
loop_
_entity.id
_entity.type
_entity.pdbx_description
1 polymer ?
#
loop_
_entity_poly.entity_id
_entity_poly.type
_entity_poly.pdbx_seq_one_letter_code
_entity_poly.pdbx_strand_id
1 'polypeptide(L)'
;MPATVVANVVAGFSPVNRALIYLNFLLSPTQLFTGFDTNCPSNLGFLAFNLYQQYIWFTATKAKQLHALSLVVPYINLMYTATYMAGVLAGNPLLVWLQGLIVMALITLNTVIGWVSLTTNMPEGDGIYRFWFFGWRVLSKGWRGFFTFGEVMNTISAIGALGRVISLMLAGSGDEGGEVEGAERFVGILKWTAVVLVSGWPFVMWMELIVNKNGIVSETDWVSVYLFIAQVVTMLIPAFFCC
;
A
#
# COMPACT_ATOMS: atom_id res chain seq x y z
N MET A 1 1.33 21.02 -32.77
CA MET A 1 0.47 19.83 -32.88
C MET A 1 0.32 19.24 -31.49
N PRO A 2 -0.90 18.96 -30.99
CA PRO A 2 -1.02 18.22 -29.74
C PRO A 2 -0.39 16.85 -29.96
N ALA A 3 0.63 16.52 -29.18
CA ALA A 3 1.26 15.20 -29.22
C ALA A 3 0.17 14.16 -28.99
N THR A 4 0.04 13.22 -29.92
CA THR A 4 -0.75 12.00 -29.74
C THR A 4 -0.29 11.35 -28.45
N VAL A 5 -1.17 11.31 -27.44
CA VAL A 5 -0.90 10.58 -26.20
C VAL A 5 -0.89 9.11 -26.58
N VAL A 6 0.31 8.54 -26.78
CA VAL A 6 0.48 7.09 -26.94
C VAL A 6 -0.03 6.47 -25.64
N ALA A 7 -1.10 5.70 -25.73
CA ALA A 7 -1.67 5.03 -24.57
C ALA A 7 -0.62 4.06 -24.00
N ASN A 8 -0.26 4.28 -22.74
CA ASN A 8 0.68 3.40 -22.04
C ASN A 8 -0.12 2.29 -21.38
N VAL A 9 0.07 1.05 -21.83
CA VAL A 9 -0.66 -0.10 -21.31
C VAL A 9 0.10 -0.70 -20.13
N VAL A 10 -0.48 -0.62 -18.94
CA VAL A 10 0.11 -1.19 -17.72
C VAL A 10 -0.90 -2.13 -17.08
N ALA A 11 -0.69 -3.44 -17.11
CA ALA A 11 -1.65 -4.39 -16.53
C ALA A 11 -1.83 -4.18 -15.01
N GLY A 12 -3.06 -4.40 -14.51
CA GLY A 12 -3.35 -4.35 -13.07
C GLY A 12 -3.60 -2.96 -12.47
N PHE A 13 -3.69 -1.93 -13.30
CA PHE A 13 -3.96 -0.54 -12.92
C PHE A 13 -5.27 0.00 -13.52
N SER A 14 -6.23 -0.88 -13.83
CA SER A 14 -7.55 -0.46 -14.32
C SER A 14 -8.27 0.41 -13.29
N PRO A 15 -9.30 1.19 -13.68
CA PRO A 15 -10.11 1.94 -12.73
C PRO A 15 -10.62 1.09 -11.56
N VAL A 16 -10.99 -0.18 -11.83
CA VAL A 16 -11.41 -1.14 -10.81
C VAL A 16 -10.25 -1.45 -9.87
N ASN A 17 -9.09 -1.84 -10.39
CA ASN A 17 -7.93 -2.20 -9.54
C ASN A 17 -7.45 -1.02 -8.68
N ARG A 18 -7.45 0.20 -9.23
CA ARG A 18 -7.12 1.40 -8.47
C ARG A 18 -8.13 1.68 -7.37
N ALA A 19 -9.43 1.53 -7.65
CA ALA A 19 -10.46 1.64 -6.63
C ALA A 19 -10.27 0.60 -5.50
N LEU A 20 -9.91 -0.64 -5.83
CA LEU A 20 -9.60 -1.67 -4.83
C LEU A 20 -8.40 -1.29 -3.96
N ILE A 21 -7.34 -0.73 -4.56
CA ILE A 21 -6.19 -0.19 -3.82
C ILE A 21 -6.64 0.91 -2.83
N TYR A 22 -7.48 1.84 -3.28
CA TYR A 22 -7.97 2.92 -2.42
C TYR A 22 -8.86 2.40 -1.28
N LEU A 23 -9.75 1.45 -1.58
CA LEU A 23 -10.61 0.82 -0.59
C LEU A 23 -9.81 0.00 0.41
N ASN A 24 -8.84 -0.80 -0.04
CA ASN A 24 -7.95 -1.55 0.84
C ASN A 24 -7.19 -0.62 1.79
N PHE A 25 -6.71 0.51 1.28
CA PHE A 25 -6.08 1.53 2.10
C PHE A 25 -7.04 2.14 3.14
N LEU A 26 -8.28 2.45 2.76
CA LEU A 26 -9.31 2.93 3.69
C LEU A 26 -9.73 1.90 4.73
N LEU A 27 -9.65 0.60 4.41
CA LEU A 27 -10.02 -0.50 5.30
C LEU A 27 -8.91 -0.88 6.28
N SER A 28 -7.67 -0.40 6.09
CA SER A 28 -6.54 -0.78 6.94
C SER A 28 -6.72 -0.47 8.44
N PRO A 29 -7.41 0.61 8.87
CA PRO A 29 -7.71 0.82 10.29
C PRO A 29 -8.62 -0.27 10.84
N THR A 30 -9.69 -0.62 10.13
CA THR A 30 -10.58 -1.71 10.52
C THR A 30 -9.78 -3.00 10.64
N GLN A 31 -8.88 -3.26 9.69
CA GLN A 31 -8.01 -4.43 9.72
C GLN A 31 -7.10 -4.46 10.96
N LEU A 32 -6.42 -3.35 11.28
CA LEU A 32 -5.62 -3.18 12.49
C LEU A 32 -6.42 -3.55 13.73
N PHE A 33 -7.61 -2.96 13.86
CA PHE A 33 -8.43 -3.17 15.03
C PHE A 33 -9.02 -4.58 15.08
N THR A 34 -9.37 -5.21 13.95
CA THR A 34 -9.88 -6.59 13.93
C THR A 34 -8.86 -7.62 14.40
N GLY A 35 -7.56 -7.33 14.29
CA GLY A 35 -6.48 -8.22 14.73
C GLY A 35 -6.22 -8.25 16.24
N PHE A 36 -6.63 -7.21 16.98
CA PHE A 36 -6.45 -7.20 18.45
C PHE A 36 -7.20 -8.35 19.13
N ASP A 37 -6.48 -9.06 19.99
CA ASP A 37 -6.96 -10.14 20.86
C ASP A 37 -7.78 -11.24 20.18
N THR A 38 -7.61 -11.40 18.86
CA THR A 38 -8.28 -12.45 18.10
C THR A 38 -7.30 -13.52 17.64
N ASN A 39 -7.68 -14.78 17.83
CA ASN A 39 -6.98 -15.92 17.24
C ASN A 39 -7.36 -16.18 15.78
N CYS A 40 -8.24 -15.34 15.21
CA CYS A 40 -8.66 -15.49 13.83
C CYS A 40 -7.56 -15.05 12.86
N PRO A 41 -7.45 -15.72 11.69
CA PRO A 41 -6.59 -15.28 10.61
C PRO A 41 -7.21 -14.11 9.80
N SER A 42 -7.92 -13.19 10.44
CA SER A 42 -8.69 -12.11 9.80
C SER A 42 -7.82 -11.20 8.91
N ASN A 43 -6.55 -11.03 9.28
CA ASN A 43 -5.56 -10.24 8.54
C ASN A 43 -4.96 -10.95 7.32
N LEU A 44 -5.11 -12.28 7.17
CA LEU A 44 -4.44 -12.99 6.08
C LEU A 44 -4.96 -12.59 4.70
N GLY A 45 -6.26 -12.33 4.56
CA GLY A 45 -6.82 -11.86 3.29
C GLY A 45 -6.28 -10.48 2.91
N PHE A 46 -6.18 -9.55 3.87
CA PHE A 46 -5.55 -8.25 3.68
C PHE A 46 -4.09 -8.39 3.26
N LEU A 47 -3.31 -9.22 3.97
CA LEU A 47 -1.91 -9.45 3.64
C LEU A 47 -1.73 -10.10 2.26
N ALA A 48 -2.59 -11.04 1.88
CA ALA A 48 -2.56 -11.69 0.58
C ALA A 48 -2.86 -10.72 -0.56
N PHE A 49 -3.89 -9.88 -0.42
CA PHE A 49 -4.19 -8.83 -1.40
C PHE A 49 -2.99 -7.89 -1.56
N ASN A 50 -2.43 -7.39 -0.46
CA ASN A 50 -1.30 -6.46 -0.50
C ASN A 50 -0.03 -7.10 -1.08
N LEU A 51 0.22 -8.38 -0.81
CA LEU A 51 1.37 -9.10 -1.37
C LEU A 51 1.25 -9.25 -2.89
N TYR A 52 0.05 -9.57 -3.35
CA TYR A 52 -0.21 -9.63 -4.79
C TYR A 52 -0.10 -8.25 -5.46
N GLN A 53 -0.55 -7.18 -4.79
CA GLN A 53 -0.32 -5.83 -5.31
C GLN A 53 1.18 -5.51 -5.41
N GLN A 54 1.97 -5.82 -4.39
CA GLN A 54 3.42 -5.66 -4.45
C GLN A 54 4.05 -6.46 -5.60
N TYR A 55 3.54 -7.65 -5.87
CA TYR A 55 3.95 -8.45 -7.04
C TYR A 55 3.63 -7.76 -8.37
N ILE A 56 2.44 -7.18 -8.55
CA ILE A 56 2.07 -6.43 -9.76
C ILE A 56 3.02 -5.24 -9.95
N TRP A 57 3.20 -4.43 -8.90
CA TRP A 57 4.09 -3.28 -8.92
C TRP A 57 5.54 -3.68 -9.24
N PHE A 58 6.04 -4.75 -8.62
CA PHE A 58 7.38 -5.26 -8.87
C PHE A 58 7.57 -5.71 -10.31
N THR A 59 6.60 -6.48 -10.83
CA THR A 59 6.65 -7.00 -12.19
C THR A 59 6.63 -5.87 -13.21
N ALA A 60 5.73 -4.89 -13.05
CA ALA A 60 5.65 -3.72 -13.91
C ALA A 60 6.92 -2.85 -13.84
N THR A 61 7.49 -2.68 -12.63
CA THR A 61 8.73 -1.93 -12.43
C THR A 61 9.90 -2.60 -13.14
N LYS A 62 10.06 -3.92 -12.94
CA LYS A 62 11.13 -4.71 -13.54
C LYS A 62 11.03 -4.74 -15.06
N ALA A 63 9.80 -4.81 -15.59
CA ALA A 63 9.53 -4.77 -17.02
C ALA A 63 9.63 -3.36 -17.63
N LYS A 64 9.89 -2.32 -16.82
CA LYS A 64 9.89 -0.91 -17.23
C LYS A 64 8.56 -0.45 -17.85
N GLN A 65 7.47 -0.98 -17.31
CA GLN A 65 6.10 -0.73 -17.78
C GLN A 65 5.35 0.25 -16.89
N LEU A 66 5.93 0.79 -15.82
CA LEU A 66 5.20 1.74 -14.97
C LEU A 66 4.93 3.07 -15.67
N HIS A 67 5.79 3.47 -16.61
CA HIS A 67 5.75 4.79 -17.24
C HIS A 67 5.59 5.90 -16.19
N ALA A 68 4.65 6.83 -16.37
CA ALA A 68 4.38 7.91 -15.42
C ALA A 68 3.88 7.42 -14.04
N LEU A 69 3.40 6.18 -13.89
CA LEU A 69 3.08 5.62 -12.57
C LEU A 69 4.31 5.51 -11.66
N SER A 70 5.53 5.52 -12.22
CA SER A 70 6.78 5.55 -11.45
C SER A 70 6.83 6.73 -10.48
N LEU A 71 6.12 7.83 -10.78
CA LEU A 71 6.03 9.03 -9.96
C LEU A 71 5.15 8.86 -8.71
N VAL A 72 4.26 7.87 -8.72
CA VAL A 72 3.37 7.56 -7.59
C VAL A 72 4.05 6.62 -6.60
N VAL A 73 5.01 5.81 -7.05
CA VAL A 73 5.67 4.78 -6.22
C VAL A 73 6.24 5.35 -4.91
N PRO A 74 7.01 6.45 -4.89
CA PRO A 74 7.51 6.99 -3.62
C PRO A 74 6.40 7.42 -2.67
N TYR A 75 5.24 7.85 -3.17
CA TYR A 75 4.10 8.20 -2.31
C TYR A 75 3.42 6.94 -1.76
N ILE A 76 3.24 5.92 -2.61
CA ILE A 76 2.71 4.62 -2.20
C ILE A 76 3.58 4.02 -1.09
N ASN A 77 4.90 4.15 -1.20
CA ASN A 77 5.82 3.58 -0.24
C ASN A 77 5.60 4.07 1.19
N LEU A 78 5.34 5.37 1.34
CA LEU A 78 5.01 5.99 2.62
C LEU A 78 3.71 5.43 3.21
N MET A 79 2.66 5.38 2.40
CA MET A 79 1.31 5.01 2.83
C MET A 79 1.21 3.51 3.16
N TYR A 80 1.84 2.68 2.34
CA TYR A 80 1.81 1.23 2.48
C TYR A 80 2.62 0.74 3.67
N THR A 81 3.74 1.38 3.99
CA THR A 81 4.52 1.02 5.19
C THR A 81 3.66 1.15 6.47
N ALA A 82 2.90 2.23 6.60
CA ALA A 82 2.02 2.43 7.75
C ALA A 82 0.84 1.43 7.77
N THR A 83 0.27 1.11 6.61
CA THR A 83 -0.89 0.21 6.54
C THR A 83 -0.53 -1.26 6.61
N TYR A 84 0.67 -1.67 6.22
CA TYR A 84 1.14 -3.05 6.39
C TYR A 84 1.32 -3.44 7.85
N MET A 85 1.71 -2.49 8.70
CA MET A 85 1.76 -2.69 10.15
C MET A 85 0.41 -3.13 10.74
N ALA A 86 -0.71 -2.73 10.11
CA ALA A 86 -2.04 -3.16 10.52
C ALA A 86 -2.23 -4.68 10.47
N GLY A 87 -1.49 -5.37 9.60
CA GLY A 87 -1.67 -6.80 9.37
C GLY A 87 -0.94 -7.70 10.37
N VAL A 88 -0.12 -7.18 11.29
CA VAL A 88 0.72 -7.99 12.22
C VAL A 88 -0.02 -8.41 13.49
N LEU A 89 -1.07 -7.68 13.88
CA LEU A 89 -1.72 -7.89 15.17
C LEU A 89 -2.60 -9.14 15.19
N ALA A 90 -2.35 -10.02 16.16
CA ALA A 90 -3.13 -11.23 16.43
C ALA A 90 -3.01 -11.62 17.91
N GLY A 91 -4.02 -12.28 18.46
CA GLY A 91 -4.02 -12.85 19.81
C GLY A 91 -3.20 -14.14 19.97
N ASN A 92 -2.69 -14.71 18.86
CA ASN A 92 -1.89 -15.94 18.86
C ASN A 92 -0.44 -15.67 18.41
N PRO A 93 0.60 -16.12 19.14
CA PRO A 93 2.00 -15.88 18.77
C PRO A 93 2.37 -16.44 17.39
N LEU A 94 1.90 -17.64 17.04
CA LEU A 94 2.18 -18.25 15.73
C LEU A 94 1.64 -17.39 14.58
N LEU A 95 0.45 -16.81 14.75
CA LEU A 95 -0.13 -15.90 13.77
C LEU A 95 0.65 -14.58 13.70
N VAL A 96 1.07 -14.02 14.84
CA VAL A 96 1.95 -12.84 14.86
C VAL A 96 3.26 -13.10 14.10
N TRP A 97 3.87 -14.28 14.28
CA TRP A 97 5.08 -14.65 13.54
C TRP A 97 4.82 -14.77 12.03
N LEU A 98 3.76 -15.48 11.63
CA LEU A 98 3.41 -15.66 10.22
C LEU A 98 3.08 -14.31 9.54
N GLN A 99 2.21 -13.52 10.17
CA GLN A 99 1.80 -12.22 9.68
C GLN A 99 2.97 -11.23 9.66
N GLY A 100 3.79 -11.23 10.70
CA GLY A 100 5.01 -10.43 10.80
C GLY A 100 5.99 -10.71 9.67
N LEU A 101 6.25 -11.98 9.34
CA LEU A 101 7.10 -12.35 8.19
C LEU A 101 6.54 -11.81 6.87
N ILE A 102 5.22 -11.90 6.64
CA ILE A 102 4.59 -11.37 5.43
C ILE A 102 4.72 -9.84 5.39
N VAL A 103 4.48 -9.15 6.51
CA VAL A 103 4.61 -7.69 6.58
C VAL A 103 6.05 -7.23 6.36
N MET A 104 7.04 -7.93 6.91
CA MET A 104 8.44 -7.65 6.61
C MET A 104 8.76 -7.82 5.13
N ALA A 105 8.23 -8.85 4.48
CA ALA A 105 8.39 -9.05 3.04
C ALA A 105 7.72 -7.92 2.25
N LEU A 106 6.51 -7.50 2.63
CA LEU A 106 5.79 -6.38 2.02
C LEU A 106 6.56 -5.07 2.12
N ILE A 107 7.01 -4.70 3.32
CA ILE A 107 7.80 -3.47 3.55
C ILE A 107 9.08 -3.51 2.73
N THR A 108 9.79 -4.64 2.74
CA THR A 108 11.04 -4.81 1.98
C THR A 108 10.81 -4.68 0.47
N LEU A 109 9.80 -5.38 -0.07
CA LEU A 109 9.46 -5.32 -1.49
C LEU A 109 9.07 -3.91 -1.91
N ASN A 110 8.26 -3.23 -1.11
CA ASN A 110 7.83 -1.86 -1.34
C ASN A 110 9.03 -0.90 -1.46
N THR A 111 9.98 -0.97 -0.53
CA THR A 111 11.24 -0.21 -0.60
C THR A 111 12.07 -0.56 -1.84
N VAL A 112 12.22 -1.84 -2.17
CA VAL A 112 12.96 -2.26 -3.37
C VAL A 112 12.31 -1.72 -4.64
N ILE A 113 10.98 -1.82 -4.77
CA ILE A 113 10.23 -1.29 -5.90
C ILE A 113 10.42 0.22 -6.03
N GLY A 114 10.41 0.95 -4.91
CA GLY A 114 10.70 2.39 -4.86
C GLY A 114 12.03 2.73 -5.50
N TRP A 115 13.11 2.12 -5.02
CA TRP A 115 14.46 2.36 -5.53
C TRP A 115 14.64 1.90 -6.98
N VAL A 116 14.10 0.75 -7.36
CA VAL A 116 14.19 0.27 -8.76
C VAL A 116 13.40 1.21 -9.67
N SER A 117 12.18 1.62 -9.30
CA SER A 117 11.36 2.56 -10.07
C SER A 117 12.07 3.90 -10.26
N LEU A 118 12.65 4.47 -9.19
CA LEU A 118 13.39 5.74 -9.23
C LEU A 118 14.61 5.69 -10.13
N THR A 119 15.32 4.56 -10.15
CA THR A 119 16.59 4.41 -10.89
C THR A 119 16.39 3.97 -12.34
N THR A 120 15.31 3.24 -12.64
CA THR A 120 15.15 2.58 -13.95
C THR A 120 13.94 3.06 -14.76
N ASN A 121 12.84 3.44 -14.13
CA ASN A 121 11.59 3.82 -14.81
C ASN A 121 11.43 5.35 -14.86
N MET A 122 11.66 6.02 -13.73
CA MET A 122 11.49 7.48 -13.62
C MET A 122 12.40 8.27 -14.57
N PRO A 123 13.67 7.90 -14.82
CA PRO A 123 14.53 8.64 -15.74
C PRO A 123 14.04 8.65 -17.19
N GLU A 124 13.26 7.65 -17.61
CA GLU A 124 12.67 7.58 -18.95
C GLU A 124 11.63 8.68 -19.19
N GLY A 125 11.12 9.26 -18.10
CA GLY A 125 10.12 10.33 -18.11
C GLY A 125 10.67 11.75 -18.15
N ASP A 126 11.98 11.97 -18.16
CA ASP A 126 12.57 13.31 -18.14
C ASP A 126 12.06 14.15 -19.32
N GLY A 127 11.43 15.28 -19.02
CA GLY A 127 10.84 16.17 -20.02
C GLY A 127 9.49 15.68 -20.58
N ILE A 128 9.01 14.51 -20.18
CA ILE A 128 7.82 13.86 -20.76
C ILE A 128 6.73 13.66 -19.71
N TYR A 129 7.04 13.01 -18.59
CA TYR A 129 6.03 12.66 -17.59
C TYR A 129 5.48 13.89 -16.91
N ARG A 130 4.14 13.95 -16.84
CA ARG A 130 3.42 15.05 -16.23
C ARG A 130 2.85 14.61 -14.91
N PHE A 131 3.03 15.44 -13.88
CA PHE A 131 2.45 15.21 -12.56
C PHE A 131 1.96 16.53 -11.97
N TRP A 132 1.13 16.40 -10.94
CA TRP A 132 0.58 17.54 -10.24
C TRP A 132 1.31 17.71 -8.90
N PHE A 133 1.85 18.90 -8.68
CA PHE A 133 2.42 19.31 -7.40
C PHE A 133 2.23 20.82 -7.26
N PHE A 134 1.10 21.22 -6.67
CA PHE A 134 0.63 22.62 -6.65
C PHE A 134 0.60 23.23 -8.07
N GLY A 135 0.02 22.48 -9.00
CA GLY A 135 -0.03 22.79 -10.43
C GLY A 135 0.68 21.74 -11.27
N TRP A 136 0.46 21.80 -12.59
CA TRP A 136 1.07 20.87 -13.52
C TRP A 136 2.58 21.14 -13.66
N ARG A 137 3.34 20.06 -13.54
CA ARG A 137 4.79 20.03 -13.71
C ARG A 137 5.17 18.94 -14.70
N VAL A 138 6.35 19.10 -15.27
CA VAL A 138 7.00 18.10 -16.10
C VAL A 138 8.19 17.58 -15.33
N LEU A 139 8.38 16.27 -15.33
CA LEU A 139 9.50 15.63 -14.65
C LEU A 139 10.81 16.19 -15.20
N SER A 140 11.69 16.60 -14.30
CA SER A 140 13.04 17.08 -14.60
C SER A 140 14.02 16.41 -13.64
N LYS A 141 15.32 16.53 -13.93
CA LYS A 141 16.37 16.03 -13.03
C LYS A 141 16.23 16.57 -11.60
N GLY A 142 15.84 17.83 -11.44
CA GLY A 142 15.59 18.44 -10.12
C GLY A 142 14.41 17.79 -9.39
N TRP A 143 13.31 17.54 -10.10
CA TRP A 143 12.16 16.83 -9.53
C TRP A 143 12.49 15.39 -9.15
N ARG A 144 13.32 14.68 -9.92
CA ARG A 144 13.81 13.36 -9.50
C ARG A 144 14.56 13.43 -8.19
N GLY A 145 15.38 14.46 -7.97
CA GLY A 145 16.03 14.69 -6.67
C GLY A 145 15.04 14.81 -5.52
N PHE A 146 13.91 15.50 -5.73
CA PHE A 146 12.82 15.57 -4.75
C PHE A 146 12.19 14.19 -4.48
N PHE A 147 11.90 13.40 -5.52
CA PHE A 147 11.39 12.03 -5.34
C PHE A 147 12.41 11.11 -4.67
N THR A 148 13.70 11.23 -5.00
CA THR A 148 14.80 10.52 -4.32
C THR A 148 14.83 10.85 -2.83
N PHE A 149 14.70 12.13 -2.47
CA PHE A 149 14.64 12.53 -1.07
C PHE A 149 13.43 11.89 -0.36
N GLY A 150 12.26 11.89 -1.00
CA GLY A 150 11.08 11.18 -0.50
C GLY A 150 11.36 9.69 -0.26
N GLU A 151 12.05 9.01 -1.18
CA GLU A 151 12.35 7.60 -1.05
C GLU A 151 13.41 7.28 0.03
N VAL A 152 14.35 8.19 0.28
CA VAL A 152 15.23 8.11 1.45
C VAL A 152 14.41 8.16 2.74
N MET A 153 13.45 9.08 2.85
CA MET A 153 12.56 9.15 4.02
C MET A 153 11.73 7.87 4.17
N ASN A 154 11.21 7.33 3.06
CA ASN A 154 10.50 6.04 3.06
C ASN A 154 11.37 4.90 3.57
N THR A 155 12.65 4.85 3.16
CA THR A 155 13.59 3.81 3.60
C THR A 155 13.83 3.90 5.12
N ILE A 156 13.96 5.11 5.67
CA ILE A 156 14.10 5.32 7.11
C ILE A 156 12.83 4.86 7.85
N SER A 157 11.65 5.24 7.35
CA SER A 157 10.37 4.79 7.91
C SER A 157 10.20 3.27 7.84
N ALA A 158 10.64 2.64 6.74
CA ALA A 158 10.62 1.19 6.56
C ALA A 158 11.50 0.48 7.59
N ILE A 159 12.72 0.97 7.85
CA ILE A 159 13.60 0.42 8.89
C ILE A 159 12.94 0.49 10.28
N GLY A 160 12.34 1.64 10.62
CA GLY A 160 11.61 1.80 11.88
C GLY A 160 10.42 0.84 11.99
N ALA A 161 9.65 0.68 10.91
CA ALA A 161 8.53 -0.26 10.85
C ALA A 161 9.01 -1.71 11.02
N LEU A 162 10.06 -2.14 10.32
CA LEU A 162 10.66 -3.47 10.48
C LEU A 162 11.10 -3.73 11.92
N GLY A 163 11.75 -2.74 12.56
CA GLY A 163 12.11 -2.83 13.97
C GLY A 163 10.89 -3.06 14.88
N ARG A 164 9.78 -2.37 14.61
CA ARG A 164 8.52 -2.58 15.35
C ARG A 164 7.90 -3.96 15.08
N VAL A 165 7.92 -4.45 13.83
CA VAL A 165 7.43 -5.81 13.51
C VAL A 165 8.23 -6.86 14.26
N ILE A 166 9.57 -6.77 14.23
CA ILE A 166 10.45 -7.69 14.96
C ILE A 166 10.18 -7.62 16.47
N SER A 167 10.02 -6.41 17.02
CA SER A 167 9.68 -6.22 18.43
C SER A 167 8.37 -6.93 18.80
N LEU A 168 7.32 -6.80 17.98
CA LEU A 168 6.04 -7.49 18.20
C LEU A 168 6.16 -9.02 18.10
N MET A 169 6.95 -9.52 17.15
CA MET A 169 7.21 -10.96 17.01
C MET A 169 7.97 -11.54 18.20
N LEU A 170 8.94 -10.79 18.74
CA LEU A 170 9.75 -11.21 19.90
C LEU A 170 9.00 -11.09 21.23
N ALA A 171 8.11 -10.10 21.38
CA ALA A 171 7.33 -9.93 22.60
C ALA A 171 6.37 -11.11 22.87
N GLY A 172 5.98 -11.86 21.85
CA GLY A 172 4.89 -12.83 21.96
C GLY A 172 3.55 -12.12 22.19
N SER A 173 2.42 -12.79 21.98
CA SER A 173 1.08 -12.19 21.96
C SER A 173 0.54 -11.73 23.33
N GLY A 174 1.40 -11.27 24.25
CA GLY A 174 1.10 -11.27 25.68
C GLY A 174 1.04 -9.95 26.44
N ASP A 175 1.62 -8.84 25.97
CA ASP A 175 1.92 -7.73 26.92
C ASP A 175 1.50 -6.30 26.51
N GLU A 176 0.92 -6.10 25.32
CA GLU A 176 0.35 -4.80 24.93
C GLU A 176 -1.16 -4.85 24.61
N GLY A 177 -1.79 -6.03 24.67
CA GLY A 177 -3.23 -6.23 24.49
C GLY A 177 -3.97 -6.11 25.83
N GLY A 178 -4.09 -4.90 26.37
CA GLY A 178 -5.17 -4.67 27.33
C GLY A 178 -6.49 -4.84 26.59
N GLU A 179 -7.48 -5.52 27.17
CA GLU A 179 -8.82 -5.64 26.59
C GLU A 179 -9.32 -4.25 26.19
N VAL A 180 -9.28 -3.95 24.89
CA VAL A 180 -9.80 -2.68 24.39
C VAL A 180 -11.31 -2.83 24.31
N GLU A 181 -12.01 -2.18 25.25
CA GLU A 181 -13.47 -2.18 25.31
C GLU A 181 -14.07 -1.76 23.95
N GLY A 182 -15.20 -2.35 23.55
CA GLY A 182 -15.76 -2.19 22.20
C GLY A 182 -15.97 -0.73 21.78
N ALA A 183 -16.28 0.15 22.74
CA ALA A 183 -16.41 1.59 22.49
C ALA A 183 -15.07 2.27 22.17
N GLU A 184 -14.00 1.93 22.91
CA GLU A 184 -12.65 2.44 22.66
C GLU A 184 -12.10 1.96 21.31
N ARG A 185 -12.37 0.69 20.97
CA ARG A 185 -12.01 0.11 19.66
C ARG A 185 -12.72 0.85 18.52
N PHE A 186 -14.02 1.13 18.66
CA PHE A 186 -14.78 1.88 17.65
C PHE A 186 -14.27 3.32 17.49
N VAL A 187 -14.01 4.03 18.60
CA VAL A 187 -13.42 5.37 18.56
C VAL A 187 -12.02 5.35 17.94
N GLY A 188 -11.22 4.32 18.24
CA GLY A 188 -9.92 4.07 17.62
C GLY A 188 -10.02 3.91 16.11
N ILE A 189 -10.93 3.06 15.63
CA ILE A 189 -11.20 2.86 14.20
C ILE A 189 -11.54 4.19 13.54
N LEU A 190 -12.46 4.99 14.11
CA LEU A 190 -12.86 6.28 13.54
C LEU A 190 -11.69 7.27 13.46
N LYS A 191 -10.90 7.39 14.54
CA LYS A 191 -9.73 8.28 14.57
C LYS A 191 -8.70 7.89 13.51
N TRP A 192 -8.34 6.62 13.44
CA TRP A 192 -7.38 6.14 12.45
C TRP A 192 -7.91 6.20 11.02
N THR A 193 -9.21 5.98 10.82
CA THR A 193 -9.86 6.19 9.52
C THR A 193 -9.75 7.64 9.09
N ALA A 194 -10.00 8.60 9.98
CA ALA A 194 -9.83 10.02 9.66
C ALA A 194 -8.37 10.35 9.27
N VAL A 195 -7.39 9.81 10.00
CA VAL A 195 -5.96 9.98 9.66
C VAL A 195 -5.64 9.40 8.28
N VAL A 196 -6.07 8.16 8.01
CA VAL A 196 -5.91 7.49 6.71
C VAL A 196 -6.59 8.28 5.61
N LEU A 197 -7.78 8.82 5.82
CA LEU A 197 -8.50 9.60 4.80
C LEU A 197 -7.80 10.93 4.48
N VAL A 198 -7.34 11.66 5.52
CA VAL A 198 -6.62 12.93 5.37
C VAL A 198 -5.21 12.73 4.77
N SER A 199 -4.55 11.61 5.07
CA SER A 199 -3.23 11.30 4.51
C SER A 199 -3.32 10.61 3.13
N GLY A 200 -4.43 9.94 2.83
CA GLY A 200 -4.61 9.16 1.60
C GLY A 200 -5.30 9.91 0.46
N TRP A 201 -6.07 10.97 0.71
CA TRP A 201 -6.68 11.73 -0.39
C TRP A 201 -5.65 12.29 -1.40
N PRO A 202 -4.43 12.74 -1.02
CA PRO A 202 -3.46 13.19 -2.00
C PRO A 202 -2.94 12.03 -2.85
N PHE A 203 -2.86 10.81 -2.29
CA PHE A 203 -2.53 9.60 -3.06
C PHE A 203 -3.55 9.35 -4.16
N VAL A 204 -4.84 9.27 -3.80
CA VAL A 204 -5.93 9.03 -4.75
C VAL A 204 -5.91 10.10 -5.85
N MET A 205 -5.78 11.37 -5.45
CA MET A 205 -5.69 12.49 -6.38
C MET A 205 -4.48 12.36 -7.31
N TRP A 206 -3.27 12.11 -6.79
CA TRP A 206 -2.07 12.02 -7.61
C TRP A 206 -2.11 10.84 -8.58
N MET A 207 -2.58 9.68 -8.11
CA MET A 207 -2.74 8.48 -8.93
C MET A 207 -3.69 8.74 -10.10
N GLU A 208 -4.89 9.27 -9.84
CA GLU A 208 -5.87 9.55 -10.91
C GLU A 208 -5.40 10.66 -11.86
N LEU A 209 -4.78 11.73 -11.35
CA LEU A 209 -4.23 12.80 -12.19
C LEU A 209 -3.12 12.29 -13.09
N ILE A 210 -2.23 11.42 -12.60
CA ILE A 210 -1.15 10.84 -13.40
C ILE A 210 -1.70 9.90 -14.46
N VAL A 211 -2.62 9.00 -14.10
CA VAL A 211 -3.25 8.07 -15.04
C VAL A 211 -3.94 8.83 -16.17
N ASN A 212 -4.77 9.81 -15.82
CA ASN A 212 -5.53 10.59 -16.79
C ASN A 212 -4.60 11.44 -17.67
N LYS A 213 -3.67 12.18 -17.08
CA LYS A 213 -2.84 13.14 -17.83
C LYS A 213 -1.83 12.47 -18.76
N ASN A 214 -1.38 11.26 -18.43
CA ASN A 214 -0.38 10.53 -19.21
C ASN A 214 -1.01 9.40 -20.05
N GLY A 215 -2.34 9.31 -20.12
CA GLY A 215 -3.05 8.35 -20.98
C GLY A 215 -2.75 6.88 -20.65
N ILE A 216 -2.68 6.55 -19.36
CA ILE A 216 -2.43 5.18 -18.92
C ILE A 216 -3.73 4.38 -19.05
N VAL A 217 -3.67 3.28 -19.80
CA VAL A 217 -4.78 2.36 -20.01
C VAL A 217 -4.40 1.01 -19.43
N SER A 218 -5.37 0.30 -18.86
CA SER A 218 -5.10 -0.95 -18.17
C SER A 218 -6.34 -1.83 -18.15
N GLU A 219 -6.14 -3.11 -18.48
CA GLU A 219 -7.14 -4.14 -18.30
C GLU A 219 -7.34 -4.46 -16.82
N THR A 220 -8.55 -4.89 -16.47
CA THR A 220 -8.85 -5.31 -15.11
C THR A 220 -8.16 -6.62 -14.78
N ASP A 221 -7.29 -6.57 -13.78
CA ASP A 221 -6.73 -7.76 -13.19
C ASP A 221 -7.74 -8.37 -12.21
N TRP A 222 -8.33 -9.50 -12.60
CA TRP A 222 -9.36 -10.19 -11.82
C TRP A 222 -8.81 -10.89 -10.58
N VAL A 223 -7.51 -11.23 -10.56
CA VAL A 223 -6.89 -11.84 -9.38
C VAL A 223 -6.93 -10.87 -8.19
N SER A 224 -6.63 -9.59 -8.40
CA SER A 224 -6.80 -8.54 -7.38
C SER A 224 -8.23 -8.45 -6.89
N VAL A 225 -9.22 -8.59 -7.79
CA VAL A 225 -10.64 -8.55 -7.43
C VAL A 225 -10.99 -9.72 -6.51
N TYR A 226 -10.60 -10.94 -6.88
CA TYR A 226 -10.85 -12.12 -6.06
C TYR A 226 -10.13 -12.07 -4.71
N LEU A 227 -8.88 -11.60 -4.67
CA LEU A 227 -8.14 -11.43 -3.42
C LEU A 227 -8.76 -10.36 -2.53
N PHE A 228 -9.29 -9.27 -3.10
CA PHE A 228 -10.00 -8.25 -2.33
C PHE A 228 -11.33 -8.78 -1.78
N ILE A 229 -12.08 -9.56 -2.56
CA ILE A 229 -13.28 -10.25 -2.06
C ILE A 229 -12.90 -11.18 -0.91
N ALA A 230 -11.83 -11.96 -1.06
CA ALA A 230 -11.33 -12.83 -0.01
C ALA A 230 -10.97 -12.03 1.26
N GLN A 231 -10.30 -10.89 1.13
CA GLN A 231 -10.02 -9.96 2.23
C GLN A 231 -11.29 -9.53 2.96
N VAL A 232 -12.31 -9.06 2.24
CA VAL A 232 -13.58 -8.62 2.85
C VAL A 232 -14.26 -9.79 3.55
N VAL A 233 -14.28 -10.96 2.92
CA VAL A 233 -14.85 -12.19 3.50
C VAL A 233 -14.11 -12.60 4.78
N THR A 234 -12.77 -12.63 4.77
CA THR A 234 -11.96 -12.95 5.95
C THR A 234 -12.02 -11.86 7.02
N MET A 235 -12.46 -10.65 6.70
CA MET A 235 -12.71 -9.61 7.70
C MET A 235 -14.08 -9.80 8.38
N LEU A 236 -15.09 -10.28 7.64
CA LEU A 236 -16.47 -10.41 8.13
C LEU A 236 -16.80 -11.77 8.76
N ILE A 237 -16.26 -12.88 8.22
CA ILE A 237 -16.54 -14.24 8.69
C ILE A 237 -15.98 -14.60 10.07
N PRO A 238 -14.80 -14.12 10.52
CA PRO A 238 -14.23 -14.56 11.79
C PRO A 238 -15.09 -14.20 13.01
N ALA A 239 -15.99 -13.22 12.88
CA ALA A 239 -16.98 -12.89 13.90
C ALA A 239 -17.96 -14.06 14.22
N PHE A 240 -18.06 -15.08 13.36
CA PHE A 240 -19.02 -16.18 13.51
C PHE A 240 -18.42 -17.53 13.94
N PHE A 241 -17.10 -17.75 13.78
CA PHE A 241 -16.49 -19.09 13.92
C PHE A 241 -15.27 -19.17 14.85
N CYS A 242 -14.75 -18.05 15.36
CA CYS A 242 -13.57 -18.06 16.25
C CYS A 242 -13.90 -17.78 17.73
N CYS A 243 -15.14 -17.97 18.16
CA CYS A 243 -15.49 -17.98 19.58
C CYS A 243 -14.79 -19.13 20.31
#